data_AF-A0A848S8D4-F1
#
_entry.id   AF-A0A848S8D4-F1
#
_cell.length_a   1.000
_cell.length_b   1.000
_cell.length_c   1.000
_cell.angle_alpha   90.00
_cell.angle_beta   90.00
_cell.angle_gamma   90.00
#
_symmetry.space_group_name_H-M   'P 1'
#
loop_
_entity.id
_entity.type
_entity.pdbx_description
1 polymer ?
#
loop_
_entity_poly.entity_id
_entity_poly.type
_entity_poly.pdbx_seq_one_letter_code
_entity_poly.pdbx_strand_id
1 'polypeptide(L)'
;YVSVLFLTLYVAVNVSAAVEQLIKEPSYRPKIHVPWYISILGAVAAMVVMWLINPLAFVFALGLEALILIYLISKKLEQQWGDAATGIWMHVGRYALLRLNSKNKHSRNWRPIIILFVHELKEQIALIKLMEMLGQNSGLLTISKLVTFEDKEDLKKRNTIAFEMQKELAKEGLEALTEVNVVNDIKQGILQVSASHGIAGIKTNTVVFGWSRTLEGKIQELEIANKIAASGKNVLIAHAKKPFTERPDKRIDIWWRGEDRNGDLMLLLAYLIRLNNKWKKAVIHIFSVAESEKEKHVLEALIQYSINEGRFDAEIHVIIKDNEDIVGTLINNSKTADIVFCGLARGNGSYEKRTEIMERIVNSLKVVVFTQNNGMQNDIPVIFSLAKE
;
A
#
# COMPACT_ATOMS: atom_id res chain seq x y z
N TYR A 1 -39.17 12.33 35.49
CA TYR A 1 -37.90 11.60 35.40
C TYR A 1 -38.09 10.16 34.93
N VAL A 2 -38.87 9.32 35.64
CA VAL A 2 -39.13 7.91 35.24
C VAL A 2 -39.70 7.79 33.81
N SER A 3 -40.72 8.57 33.45
CA SER A 3 -41.30 8.55 32.10
C SER A 3 -40.31 8.95 30.99
N VAL A 4 -39.37 9.86 31.29
CA VAL A 4 -38.33 10.29 30.34
C VAL A 4 -37.33 9.16 30.12
N LEU A 5 -36.94 8.43 31.17
CA LEU A 5 -36.05 7.27 31.07
C LEU A 5 -36.71 6.05 30.40
N PHE A 6 -38.03 5.91 30.44
CA PHE A 6 -38.73 4.90 29.63
C PHE A 6 -38.81 5.30 28.16
N LEU A 7 -38.92 6.59 27.86
CA LEU A 7 -38.96 7.10 26.49
C LEU A 7 -37.63 6.92 25.74
N THR A 8 -36.47 6.95 26.43
CA THR A 8 -35.18 6.62 25.79
C THR A 8 -35.18 5.19 25.25
N LEU A 9 -35.79 4.23 25.95
CA LEU A 9 -35.90 2.85 25.44
C LEU A 9 -36.68 2.79 24.11
N TYR A 10 -37.77 3.54 23.99
CA TYR A 10 -38.52 3.62 22.73
C TYR A 10 -37.71 4.27 21.62
N VAL A 11 -36.89 5.29 21.94
CA VAL A 11 -35.95 5.87 20.98
C VAL A 11 -34.94 4.82 20.53
N ALA A 12 -34.25 4.15 21.47
CA ALA A 12 -33.22 3.16 21.18
C ALA A 12 -33.73 1.99 20.33
N VAL A 13 -34.89 1.42 20.67
CA VAL A 13 -35.50 0.30 19.92
C VAL A 13 -35.87 0.73 18.50
N ASN A 14 -36.46 1.91 18.34
CA ASN A 14 -36.85 2.42 17.03
C ASN A 14 -35.64 2.79 16.17
N VAL A 15 -34.62 3.42 16.75
CA VAL A 15 -33.37 3.74 16.04
C VAL A 15 -32.66 2.45 15.62
N SER A 16 -32.54 1.47 16.52
CA SER A 16 -31.97 0.16 16.20
C SER A 16 -32.72 -0.51 15.04
N ALA A 17 -34.04 -0.61 15.11
CA ALA A 17 -34.84 -1.21 14.02
C ALA A 17 -34.68 -0.48 12.68
N ALA A 18 -34.58 0.85 12.68
CA ALA A 18 -34.36 1.63 11.47
C ALA A 18 -32.95 1.41 10.89
N VAL A 19 -31.92 1.43 11.75
CA VAL A 19 -30.52 1.25 11.37
C VAL A 19 -30.28 -0.13 10.76
N GLU A 20 -30.78 -1.19 11.40
CA GLU A 20 -30.69 -2.57 10.90
C GLU A 20 -31.29 -2.73 9.50
N GLN A 21 -32.44 -2.08 9.24
CA GLN A 21 -33.08 -2.11 7.92
C GLN A 21 -32.33 -1.30 6.86
N LEU A 22 -31.81 -0.13 7.22
CA LEU A 22 -31.02 0.71 6.31
C LEU A 22 -29.72 0.02 5.91
N ILE A 23 -29.07 -0.64 6.87
CA ILE A 23 -27.86 -1.45 6.66
C ILE A 23 -28.19 -2.80 6.00
N LYS A 24 -29.46 -3.20 5.92
CA LYS A 24 -29.87 -4.49 5.36
C LYS A 24 -29.08 -5.65 5.98
N GLU A 25 -28.94 -5.63 7.30
CA GLU A 25 -28.16 -6.62 8.03
C GLU A 25 -28.74 -8.04 7.79
N PRO A 26 -27.96 -9.04 7.34
CA PRO A 26 -28.50 -10.35 6.99
C PRO A 26 -29.17 -11.13 8.13
N SER A 27 -28.81 -10.81 9.38
CA SER A 27 -29.36 -11.41 10.60
C SER A 27 -30.71 -10.80 11.00
N TYR A 28 -31.00 -9.56 10.59
CA TYR A 28 -32.24 -8.87 10.90
C TYR A 28 -33.37 -9.31 9.96
N ARG A 29 -34.18 -10.27 10.44
CA ARG A 29 -35.31 -10.86 9.68
C ARG A 29 -36.62 -10.74 10.49
N PRO A 30 -37.19 -9.52 10.60
CA PRO A 30 -38.37 -9.32 11.41
C PRO A 30 -39.56 -10.07 10.80
N LYS A 31 -40.36 -10.73 11.64
CA LYS A 31 -41.61 -11.38 11.19
C LYS A 31 -42.61 -10.36 10.66
N ILE A 32 -42.63 -9.17 11.26
CA ILE A 32 -43.50 -8.05 10.87
C ILE A 32 -42.62 -7.00 10.21
N HIS A 33 -42.88 -6.72 8.93
CA HIS A 33 -42.15 -5.72 8.18
C HIS A 33 -42.70 -4.32 8.47
N VAL A 34 -42.01 -3.60 9.34
CA VAL A 34 -42.26 -2.18 9.59
C VAL A 34 -41.24 -1.37 8.79
N PRO A 35 -41.63 -0.50 7.85
CA PRO A 35 -40.67 0.32 7.10
C PRO A 35 -39.79 1.18 8.01
N TRP A 36 -38.49 1.29 7.69
CA TRP A 36 -37.50 2.03 8.48
C TRP A 36 -37.93 3.46 8.86
N TYR A 37 -38.64 4.16 7.96
CA TYR A 37 -39.09 5.52 8.19
C TYR A 37 -40.17 5.62 9.28
N ILE A 38 -40.97 4.57 9.49
CA ILE A 38 -41.95 4.51 10.60
C ILE A 38 -41.21 4.39 11.92
N SER A 39 -40.17 3.57 11.99
CA SER A 39 -39.33 3.47 13.18
C SER A 39 -38.64 4.81 13.47
N ILE A 40 -38.05 5.47 12.47
CA ILE A 40 -37.49 6.82 12.67
C ILE A 40 -38.55 7.82 13.15
N LEU A 41 -39.75 7.80 12.55
CA LEU A 41 -40.85 8.66 13.01
C LEU A 41 -41.20 8.40 14.48
N GLY A 42 -41.26 7.14 14.91
CA GLY A 42 -41.48 6.75 16.29
C GLY A 42 -40.39 7.24 17.24
N ALA A 43 -39.12 7.14 16.84
CA ALA A 43 -38.00 7.68 17.61
C ALA A 43 -38.08 9.21 17.75
N VAL A 44 -38.35 9.92 16.64
CA VAL A 44 -38.50 11.38 16.64
C VAL A 44 -39.68 11.81 17.51
N ALA A 45 -40.83 11.15 17.38
CA ALA A 45 -42.00 11.42 18.20
C ALA A 45 -41.71 11.23 19.70
N ALA A 46 -41.03 10.15 20.08
CA ALA A 46 -40.61 9.91 21.46
C ALA A 46 -39.69 11.04 21.97
N MET A 47 -38.69 11.47 21.18
CA MET A 47 -37.82 12.60 21.54
C MET A 47 -38.59 13.92 21.72
N VAL A 48 -39.55 14.21 20.84
CA VAL A 48 -40.41 15.41 20.97
C VAL A 48 -41.20 15.36 22.28
N VAL A 49 -41.80 14.21 22.60
CA VAL A 49 -42.55 14.05 23.86
C VAL A 49 -41.63 14.23 25.07
N MET A 50 -40.40 13.68 25.05
CA MET A 50 -39.43 13.87 26.13
C MET A 50 -39.08 15.36 26.33
N TRP A 51 -38.86 16.08 25.24
CA TRP A 51 -38.58 17.51 25.26
C TRP A 51 -39.75 18.31 25.87
N LEU A 52 -40.99 17.99 25.48
CA LEU A 52 -42.18 18.65 26.01
C LEU A 52 -42.42 18.39 27.49
N ILE A 53 -42.04 17.20 27.99
CA ILE A 53 -42.18 16.86 29.42
C ILE A 53 -41.17 17.65 30.26
N ASN A 54 -39.88 17.57 29.93
CA ASN A 54 -38.83 18.28 30.65
C ASN A 54 -37.54 18.36 29.81
N PRO A 55 -37.18 19.54 29.26
CA PRO A 55 -35.99 19.71 28.44
C PRO A 55 -34.68 19.36 29.14
N LEU A 56 -34.53 19.69 30.44
CA LEU A 56 -33.31 19.39 31.19
C LEU A 56 -33.13 17.88 31.40
N ALA A 57 -34.21 17.18 31.76
CA ALA A 57 -34.20 15.73 31.91
C ALA A 57 -33.95 15.01 30.58
N PHE A 58 -34.47 15.55 29.47
CA PHE A 58 -34.21 15.03 28.12
C PHE A 58 -32.73 15.13 27.75
N VAL A 59 -32.11 16.30 27.89
CA VAL A 59 -30.68 16.49 27.60
C VAL A 59 -29.82 15.59 28.51
N PHE A 60 -30.16 15.50 29.80
CA PHE A 60 -29.48 14.61 30.73
C PHE A 60 -29.60 13.13 30.31
N ALA A 61 -30.80 12.68 29.95
CA ALA A 61 -31.05 11.29 29.56
C ALA A 61 -30.30 10.91 28.28
N LEU A 62 -30.34 11.76 27.25
CA LEU A 62 -29.57 11.54 26.02
C LEU A 62 -28.05 11.58 26.27
N GLY A 63 -27.58 12.51 27.11
CA GLY A 63 -26.16 12.58 27.49
C GLY A 63 -25.70 11.32 28.21
N LEU A 64 -26.50 10.83 29.16
CA LEU A 64 -26.23 9.58 29.88
C LEU A 64 -26.22 8.37 28.94
N GLU A 65 -27.21 8.28 28.04
CA GLU A 65 -27.30 7.19 27.05
C GLU A 65 -26.12 7.21 26.08
N ALA A 66 -25.74 8.39 25.56
CA ALA A 66 -24.57 8.55 24.71
C ALA A 66 -23.27 8.17 25.46
N LEU A 67 -23.15 8.54 26.73
CA LEU A 67 -22.00 8.17 27.56
C LEU A 67 -21.93 6.64 27.76
N ILE A 68 -23.06 5.99 28.05
CA ILE A 68 -23.15 4.53 28.17
C ILE A 68 -22.77 3.88 26.82
N LEU A 69 -23.30 4.38 25.70
CA LEU A 69 -22.98 3.86 24.38
C LEU A 69 -21.48 3.99 24.07
N ILE A 70 -20.89 5.16 24.31
CA ILE A 70 -19.46 5.41 24.14
C ILE A 70 -18.65 4.47 25.04
N TYR A 71 -19.05 4.31 26.31
CA TYR A 71 -18.40 3.41 27.24
C TYR A 71 -18.44 1.95 26.75
N LEU A 72 -19.59 1.47 26.30
CA LEU A 72 -19.76 0.11 25.78
C LEU A 72 -18.95 -0.11 24.50
N ILE A 73 -18.98 0.83 23.54
CA ILE A 73 -18.16 0.77 22.32
C ILE A 73 -16.67 0.77 22.67
N SER A 74 -16.25 1.59 23.64
CA SER A 74 -14.83 1.69 24.05
C SER A 74 -14.29 0.42 24.72
N LYS A 75 -15.17 -0.39 25.34
CA LYS A 75 -14.79 -1.58 26.10
C LYS A 75 -14.31 -2.75 25.23
N LYS A 76 -14.39 -2.67 23.89
CA LYS A 76 -13.98 -3.73 22.94
C LYS A 76 -14.29 -5.12 23.48
N LEU A 77 -15.50 -5.31 24.01
CA LEU A 77 -15.96 -6.65 24.39
C LEU A 77 -15.86 -7.47 23.10
N GLU A 78 -15.05 -8.53 23.10
CA GLU A 78 -14.89 -9.42 21.94
C GLU A 78 -16.28 -9.89 21.51
N GLN A 79 -16.83 -9.18 20.53
CA GLN A 79 -18.24 -9.22 20.22
C GLN A 79 -18.43 -10.45 19.33
N GLN A 80 -18.90 -11.54 19.93
CA GLN A 80 -19.24 -12.79 19.22
C GLN A 80 -20.41 -12.62 18.23
N TRP A 81 -21.09 -11.48 18.28
CA TRP A 81 -22.24 -11.12 17.46
C TRP A 81 -21.81 -9.94 16.59
N GLY A 82 -21.97 -10.06 15.28
CA GLY A 82 -21.48 -9.10 14.29
C GLY A 82 -21.82 -7.64 14.63
N ASP A 83 -20.93 -6.74 14.22
CA ASP A 83 -21.04 -5.30 14.48
C ASP A 83 -21.84 -4.62 13.36
N ALA A 84 -22.89 -3.89 13.69
CA ALA A 84 -23.66 -3.07 12.74
C ALA A 84 -22.76 -2.09 11.97
N ALA A 85 -21.65 -1.64 12.55
CA ALA A 85 -20.67 -0.84 11.83
C ALA A 85 -20.05 -1.59 10.63
N THR A 86 -19.89 -2.91 10.72
CA THR A 86 -19.41 -3.74 9.60
C THR A 86 -20.37 -3.65 8.41
N GLY A 87 -21.67 -3.72 8.65
CA GLY A 87 -22.67 -3.58 7.60
C GLY A 87 -22.62 -2.20 6.93
N ILE A 88 -22.41 -1.12 7.70
CA ILE A 88 -22.20 0.24 7.14
C ILE A 88 -20.97 0.26 6.23
N TRP A 89 -19.83 -0.23 6.72
CA TRP A 89 -18.58 -0.26 5.95
C TRP A 89 -18.70 -1.12 4.69
N MET A 90 -19.45 -2.21 4.74
CA MET A 90 -19.75 -3.04 3.56
C MET A 90 -20.53 -2.27 2.49
N HIS A 91 -21.53 -1.47 2.86
CA HIS A 91 -22.25 -0.63 1.91
C HIS A 91 -21.37 0.45 1.30
N VAL A 92 -20.60 1.16 2.13
CA VAL A 92 -19.66 2.19 1.68
C VAL A 92 -18.60 1.59 0.75
N GLY A 93 -18.00 0.46 1.14
CA GLY A 93 -17.01 -0.26 0.35
C GLY A 93 -17.57 -0.74 -0.98
N ARG A 94 -18.76 -1.36 -0.98
CA ARG A 94 -19.44 -1.78 -2.22
C ARG A 94 -19.72 -0.60 -3.14
N TYR A 95 -20.23 0.51 -2.62
CA TYR A 95 -20.49 1.72 -3.40
C TYR A 95 -19.21 2.28 -4.03
N ALA A 96 -18.12 2.35 -3.26
CA ALA A 96 -16.82 2.81 -3.75
C ALA A 96 -16.28 1.88 -4.85
N LEU A 97 -16.31 0.56 -4.64
CA LEU A 97 -15.82 -0.43 -5.60
C LEU A 97 -16.59 -0.38 -6.93
N LEU A 98 -17.93 -0.28 -6.89
CA LEU A 98 -18.74 -0.18 -8.10
C LEU A 98 -18.39 1.07 -8.92
N ARG A 99 -18.15 2.21 -8.24
CA ARG A 99 -17.73 3.44 -8.90
C ARG A 99 -16.33 3.34 -9.49
N LEU A 100 -15.39 2.76 -8.76
CA LEU A 100 -14.02 2.56 -9.26
C LEU A 100 -13.99 1.62 -10.47
N ASN A 101 -14.80 0.56 -10.45
CA ASN A 101 -14.88 -0.39 -11.57
C ASN A 101 -15.54 0.22 -12.83
N SER A 102 -16.40 1.23 -12.67
CA SER A 102 -17.06 1.91 -13.80
C SER A 102 -16.22 2.99 -14.49
N LYS A 103 -15.07 3.38 -13.91
CA LYS A 103 -14.24 4.49 -14.42
C LYS A 103 -13.06 3.97 -15.23
N ASN A 104 -12.73 4.68 -16.32
CA ASN A 104 -11.50 4.45 -17.06
C ASN A 104 -10.29 4.84 -16.19
N LYS A 105 -9.28 3.97 -16.16
CA LYS A 105 -8.01 4.26 -15.50
C LYS A 105 -7.23 5.28 -16.33
N HIS A 106 -6.81 6.37 -15.69
CA HIS A 106 -5.95 7.37 -16.30
C HIS A 106 -4.61 7.38 -15.58
N SER A 107 -3.51 7.40 -16.34
CA SER A 107 -2.14 7.50 -15.83
C SER A 107 -1.94 8.55 -14.71
N ARG A 108 -2.54 9.74 -14.81
CA ARG A 108 -2.43 10.81 -13.78
C ARG A 108 -3.01 10.42 -12.42
N ASN A 109 -3.95 9.48 -12.40
CA ASN A 109 -4.57 8.97 -11.18
C ASN A 109 -3.89 7.69 -10.70
N TRP A 110 -2.78 7.28 -11.32
CA TRP A 110 -2.06 6.09 -10.90
C TRP A 110 -1.63 6.24 -9.44
N ARG A 111 -1.84 5.17 -8.68
CA ARG A 111 -1.41 5.01 -7.30
C ARG A 111 -0.88 3.59 -7.15
N PRO A 112 0.16 3.37 -6.34
CA PRO A 112 0.67 2.03 -6.15
C PRO A 112 -0.33 1.22 -5.33
N ILE A 113 -0.77 0.09 -5.88
CA ILE A 113 -1.53 -0.95 -5.20
C ILE A 113 -0.55 -2.11 -5.06
N ILE A 114 0.08 -2.16 -3.89
CA ILE A 114 1.24 -2.96 -3.57
C ILE A 114 0.80 -4.24 -2.87
N ILE A 115 1.29 -5.38 -3.34
CA ILE A 115 1.37 -6.59 -2.54
C ILE A 115 2.83 -6.86 -2.20
N LEU A 116 3.14 -6.98 -0.91
CA LEU A 116 4.45 -7.34 -0.40
C LEU A 116 4.39 -8.76 0.15
N PHE A 117 5.20 -9.65 -0.42
CA PHE A 117 5.37 -11.01 0.12
C PHE A 117 6.38 -11.01 1.25
N VAL A 118 5.95 -11.52 2.41
CA VAL A 118 6.79 -11.65 3.60
C VAL A 118 6.83 -13.09 4.09
N HIS A 119 7.98 -13.49 4.62
CA HIS A 119 8.11 -14.75 5.35
C HIS A 119 7.76 -14.54 6.83
N GLU A 120 8.42 -13.55 7.44
CA GLU A 120 8.23 -13.17 8.84
C GLU A 120 8.16 -11.64 8.95
N LEU A 121 7.12 -11.14 9.61
CA LEU A 121 6.78 -9.71 9.63
C LEU A 121 7.86 -8.90 10.35
N LYS A 122 8.33 -9.40 11.50
CA LYS A 122 9.32 -8.74 12.35
C LYS A 122 10.68 -8.60 11.68
N GLU A 123 11.10 -9.64 10.94
CA GLU A 123 12.37 -9.62 10.22
C GLU A 123 12.37 -8.59 9.07
N GLN A 124 11.19 -8.28 8.54
CA GLN A 124 11.04 -7.43 7.35
C GLN A 124 10.42 -6.06 7.66
N ILE A 125 10.38 -5.64 8.94
CA ILE A 125 9.73 -4.39 9.34
C ILE A 125 10.29 -3.15 8.65
N ALA A 126 11.60 -3.12 8.36
CA ALA A 126 12.23 -2.02 7.63
C ALA A 126 11.75 -1.95 6.17
N LEU A 127 11.55 -3.10 5.55
CA LEU A 127 10.98 -3.21 4.20
C LEU A 127 9.50 -2.81 4.18
N ILE A 128 8.72 -3.23 5.19
CA ILE A 128 7.32 -2.83 5.33
C ILE A 128 7.19 -1.32 5.49
N LYS A 129 8.03 -0.70 6.34
CA LYS A 129 8.10 0.76 6.51
C LYS A 129 8.40 1.46 5.19
N LEU A 130 9.32 0.91 4.38
CA LEU A 130 9.63 1.45 3.05
C LEU A 130 8.41 1.39 2.12
N MET A 131 7.72 0.25 2.09
CA MET A 131 6.57 0.05 1.19
C MET A 131 5.36 0.89 1.62
N GLU A 132 5.15 1.08 2.93
CA GLU A 132 4.09 1.96 3.44
C GLU A 132 4.33 3.41 2.97
N MET A 133 5.59 3.88 3.01
CA MET A 133 5.97 5.20 2.49
C MET A 133 5.71 5.34 0.97
N LEU A 134 5.75 4.25 0.20
CA LEU A 134 5.37 4.28 -1.23
C LEU A 134 3.85 4.40 -1.39
N GLY A 135 3.08 3.73 -0.53
CA GLY A 135 1.62 3.76 -0.53
C GLY A 135 1.04 5.07 -0.01
N GLN A 136 1.77 5.77 0.86
CA GLN A 136 1.39 6.97 1.59
C GLN A 136 -0.04 7.51 1.38
N ASN A 137 -0.96 7.03 2.22
CA ASN A 137 -2.34 7.49 2.39
C ASN A 137 -3.18 7.60 1.09
N SER A 138 -2.69 7.10 -0.04
CA SER A 138 -3.32 7.28 -1.35
C SER A 138 -3.22 6.06 -2.27
N GLY A 139 -2.25 5.19 -2.02
CA GLY A 139 -2.17 3.82 -2.50
C GLY A 139 -2.65 2.81 -1.46
N LEU A 140 -2.52 1.53 -1.79
CA LEU A 140 -2.88 0.43 -0.90
C LEU A 140 -1.68 -0.48 -0.73
N LEU A 141 -1.39 -0.89 0.50
CA LEU A 141 -0.36 -1.88 0.81
C LEU A 141 -1.02 -3.10 1.44
N THR A 142 -0.80 -4.26 0.84
CA THR A 142 -1.16 -5.56 1.41
C THR A 142 0.11 -6.36 1.70
N ILE A 143 0.24 -6.83 2.94
CA ILE A 143 1.27 -7.75 3.40
C ILE A 143 0.74 -9.17 3.31
N SER A 144 1.32 -9.99 2.44
CA SER A 144 0.89 -11.37 2.20
C SER A 144 1.92 -12.36 2.71
N LYS A 145 1.53 -13.20 3.68
CA LYS A 145 2.30 -14.40 4.07
C LYS A 145 1.79 -15.60 3.28
N LEU A 146 2.69 -16.34 2.65
CA LEU A 146 2.36 -17.60 1.97
C LEU A 146 2.57 -18.76 2.92
N VAL A 147 1.59 -19.67 2.95
CA VAL A 147 1.62 -20.89 3.78
C VAL A 147 1.36 -22.07 2.87
N THR A 148 2.15 -23.12 2.98
CA THR A 148 1.96 -24.34 2.20
C THR A 148 1.03 -25.32 2.90
N PHE A 149 0.54 -26.34 2.18
CA PHE A 149 -0.23 -27.43 2.80
C PHE A 149 0.61 -28.30 3.75
N GLU A 150 1.94 -28.21 3.66
CA GLU A 150 2.89 -28.92 4.54
C GLU A 150 3.02 -28.24 5.91
N ASP A 151 2.76 -26.93 5.98
CA ASP A 151 2.82 -26.10 7.19
C ASP A 151 1.59 -26.29 8.09
N LYS A 152 1.39 -27.51 8.62
CA LYS A 152 0.16 -27.93 9.33
C LYS A 152 -0.26 -26.99 10.47
N GLU A 153 0.69 -26.42 11.20
CA GLU A 153 0.40 -25.52 12.33
C GLU A 153 -0.03 -24.13 11.85
N ASP A 154 0.69 -23.54 10.90
CA ASP A 154 0.34 -22.24 10.32
C ASP A 154 -0.97 -22.32 9.55
N LEU A 155 -1.24 -23.44 8.86
CA LEU A 155 -2.49 -23.66 8.13
C LEU A 155 -3.71 -23.62 9.06
N LYS A 156 -3.63 -24.24 10.24
CA LYS A 156 -4.69 -24.20 11.26
C LYS A 156 -4.88 -22.79 11.83
N LYS A 157 -3.79 -22.03 11.98
CA LYS A 157 -3.76 -20.71 12.61
C LYS A 157 -3.82 -19.55 11.62
N ARG A 158 -4.01 -19.79 10.32
CA ARG A 158 -3.90 -18.76 9.26
C ARG A 158 -4.68 -17.46 9.52
N ASN A 159 -5.91 -17.57 10.04
CA ASN A 159 -6.73 -16.40 10.35
C ASN A 159 -6.18 -15.63 11.57
N THR A 160 -5.69 -16.37 12.57
CA THR A 160 -5.02 -15.80 13.74
C THR A 160 -3.72 -15.11 13.35
N ILE A 161 -2.92 -15.71 12.46
CA ILE A 161 -1.68 -15.13 11.94
C ILE A 161 -1.96 -13.81 11.22
N ALA A 162 -2.97 -13.77 10.33
CA ALA A 162 -3.37 -12.53 9.68
C ALA A 162 -3.77 -11.45 10.70
N PHE A 163 -4.58 -11.80 11.70
CA PHE A 163 -4.99 -10.87 12.75
C PHE A 163 -3.81 -10.38 13.62
N GLU A 164 -2.88 -11.26 13.97
CA GLU A 164 -1.66 -10.95 14.72
C GLU A 164 -0.76 -10.00 13.92
N MET A 165 -0.55 -10.27 12.62
CA MET A 165 0.17 -9.36 11.73
C MET A 165 -0.46 -7.96 11.74
N GLN A 166 -1.79 -7.85 11.62
CA GLN A 166 -2.49 -6.57 11.66
C GLN A 166 -2.23 -5.82 12.98
N LYS A 167 -2.26 -6.54 14.11
CA LYS A 167 -1.99 -5.98 15.44
C LYS A 167 -0.54 -5.53 15.58
N GLU A 168 0.42 -6.26 15.01
CA GLU A 168 1.84 -5.90 15.04
C GLU A 168 2.12 -4.65 14.19
N LEU A 169 1.52 -4.53 13.01
CA LEU A 169 1.60 -3.32 12.20
C LEU A 169 1.04 -2.10 12.93
N ALA A 170 -0.10 -2.25 13.60
CA ALA A 170 -0.71 -1.17 14.37
C ALA A 170 0.19 -0.68 15.52
N LYS A 171 0.94 -1.58 16.18
CA LYS A 171 1.92 -1.19 17.22
C LYS A 171 3.06 -0.35 16.66
N GLU A 172 3.43 -0.58 15.41
CA GLU A 172 4.47 0.17 14.69
C GLU A 172 3.93 1.44 14.02
N GLY A 173 2.63 1.71 14.15
CA GLY A 173 1.97 2.85 13.51
C GLY A 173 1.86 2.71 11.99
N LEU A 174 1.80 1.48 11.48
CA LEU A 174 1.76 1.18 10.05
C LEU A 174 0.35 0.81 9.61
N GLU A 175 -0.10 1.44 8.53
CA GLU A 175 -1.40 1.20 7.92
C GLU A 175 -1.23 0.33 6.66
N ALA A 176 -1.45 -0.98 6.83
CA ALA A 176 -1.49 -1.92 5.71
C ALA A 176 -2.52 -3.03 5.99
N LEU A 177 -3.00 -3.65 4.92
CA LEU A 177 -3.81 -4.86 4.98
C LEU A 177 -2.89 -6.07 5.18
N THR A 178 -3.40 -7.10 5.84
CA THR A 178 -2.67 -8.36 6.06
C THR A 178 -3.49 -9.54 5.59
N GLU A 179 -2.87 -10.44 4.84
CA GLU A 179 -3.49 -11.69 4.40
C GLU A 179 -2.54 -12.87 4.49
N VAL A 180 -3.12 -14.07 4.66
CA VAL A 180 -2.40 -15.33 4.62
C VAL A 180 -2.99 -16.15 3.48
N ASN A 181 -2.17 -16.44 2.47
CA ASN A 181 -2.57 -17.18 1.28
C ASN A 181 -2.02 -18.60 1.35
N VAL A 182 -2.92 -19.59 1.20
CA VAL A 182 -2.54 -21.00 1.18
C VAL A 182 -2.20 -21.41 -0.25
N VAL A 183 -1.01 -21.98 -0.45
CA VAL A 183 -0.47 -22.30 -1.78
C VAL A 183 0.13 -23.70 -1.79
N ASN A 184 0.24 -24.31 -2.97
CA ASN A 184 0.92 -25.61 -3.11
C ASN A 184 2.44 -25.47 -3.08
N ASP A 185 2.95 -24.42 -3.74
CA ASP A 185 4.36 -24.10 -3.88
C ASP A 185 4.50 -22.59 -3.72
N ILE A 186 5.55 -22.14 -3.02
CA ILE A 186 5.76 -20.72 -2.74
C ILE A 186 5.97 -19.94 -4.04
N LYS A 187 6.74 -20.47 -5.00
CA LYS A 187 7.10 -19.77 -6.24
C LYS A 187 5.88 -19.58 -7.13
N GLN A 188 5.12 -20.65 -7.37
CA GLN A 188 3.86 -20.59 -8.10
C GLN A 188 2.81 -19.79 -7.34
N GLY A 189 2.81 -19.89 -6.01
CA GLY A 189 1.95 -19.12 -5.12
C GLY A 189 2.13 -17.62 -5.30
N ILE A 190 3.37 -17.12 -5.35
CA ILE A 190 3.66 -15.71 -5.61
C ILE A 190 3.04 -15.27 -6.94
N LEU A 191 3.19 -16.06 -8.01
CA LEU A 191 2.62 -15.73 -9.33
C LEU A 191 1.09 -15.70 -9.30
N GLN A 192 0.46 -16.73 -8.73
CA GLN A 192 -1.00 -16.87 -8.68
C GLN A 192 -1.66 -15.80 -7.81
N VAL A 193 -1.11 -15.56 -6.62
CA VAL A 193 -1.58 -14.51 -5.72
C VAL A 193 -1.36 -13.15 -6.37
N SER A 194 -0.19 -12.90 -6.95
CA SER A 194 0.06 -11.64 -7.68
C SER A 194 -0.90 -11.43 -8.85
N ALA A 195 -1.27 -12.50 -9.57
CA ALA A 195 -2.22 -12.43 -10.68
C ALA A 195 -3.65 -12.12 -10.22
N SER A 196 -4.06 -12.64 -9.05
CA SER A 196 -5.45 -12.62 -8.60
C SER A 196 -5.75 -11.55 -7.55
N HIS A 197 -4.75 -11.04 -6.82
CA HIS A 197 -4.92 -10.15 -5.68
C HIS A 197 -5.74 -8.88 -6.02
N GLY A 198 -6.58 -8.50 -5.05
CA GLY A 198 -7.48 -7.36 -5.13
C GLY A 198 -8.86 -7.72 -5.69
N ILE A 199 -9.72 -6.71 -5.81
CA ILE A 199 -11.11 -6.83 -6.25
C ILE A 199 -11.26 -6.08 -7.59
N ALA A 200 -12.31 -6.35 -8.37
CA ALA A 200 -12.62 -5.55 -9.54
C ALA A 200 -12.63 -4.04 -9.20
N GLY A 201 -11.99 -3.22 -10.03
CA GLY A 201 -11.72 -1.80 -9.75
C GLY A 201 -10.43 -1.52 -8.99
N ILE A 202 -10.02 -2.37 -8.03
CA ILE A 202 -8.80 -2.22 -7.22
C ILE A 202 -7.96 -3.51 -7.31
N LYS A 203 -7.14 -3.59 -8.35
CA LYS A 203 -6.21 -4.72 -8.57
C LYS A 203 -4.78 -4.28 -8.34
N THR A 204 -3.96 -5.19 -7.82
CA THR A 204 -2.51 -4.99 -7.66
C THR A 204 -1.88 -4.57 -8.98
N ASN A 205 -1.11 -3.50 -8.94
CA ASN A 205 -0.29 -3.06 -10.06
C ASN A 205 1.21 -3.15 -9.73
N THR A 206 1.58 -3.37 -8.47
CA THR A 206 2.98 -3.41 -8.02
C THR A 206 3.17 -4.60 -7.08
N VAL A 207 4.10 -5.48 -7.43
CA VAL A 207 4.45 -6.64 -6.62
C VAL A 207 5.83 -6.43 -6.01
N VAL A 208 5.97 -6.75 -4.73
CA VAL A 208 7.21 -6.54 -3.99
C VAL A 208 7.61 -7.82 -3.28
N PHE A 209 8.90 -8.11 -3.32
CA PHE A 209 9.52 -9.12 -2.48
C PHE A 209 10.87 -8.62 -1.96
N GLY A 210 11.24 -9.13 -0.79
CA GLY A 210 12.56 -8.87 -0.21
C GLY A 210 13.65 -9.63 -0.96
N TRP A 211 14.87 -9.10 -0.98
CA TRP A 211 16.02 -9.83 -1.53
C TRP A 211 16.39 -11.04 -0.64
N SER A 212 16.37 -12.24 -1.21
CA SER A 212 16.69 -13.48 -0.48
C SER A 212 18.13 -13.51 0.05
N ARG A 213 18.37 -14.30 1.10
CA ARG A 213 19.70 -14.60 1.63
C ARG A 213 20.40 -15.73 0.86
N THR A 214 19.65 -16.61 0.19
CA THR A 214 20.20 -17.76 -0.55
C THR A 214 20.32 -17.47 -2.04
N LEU A 215 21.34 -18.03 -2.69
CA LEU A 215 21.52 -17.88 -4.15
C LEU A 215 20.31 -18.42 -4.92
N GLU A 216 19.82 -19.59 -4.53
CA GLU A 216 18.66 -20.22 -5.15
C GLU A 216 17.41 -19.31 -5.08
N GLY A 217 17.16 -18.70 -3.92
CA GLY A 217 16.05 -17.77 -3.75
C GLY A 217 16.21 -16.51 -4.61
N LYS A 218 17.42 -15.94 -4.70
CA LYS A 218 17.71 -14.76 -5.53
C LYS A 218 17.46 -15.02 -7.01
N ILE A 219 17.85 -16.21 -7.51
CA ILE A 219 17.58 -16.61 -8.89
C ILE A 219 16.07 -16.73 -9.13
N GLN A 220 15.36 -17.38 -8.21
CA GLN A 220 13.90 -17.54 -8.30
C GLN A 220 13.17 -16.19 -8.28
N GLU A 221 13.60 -15.26 -7.44
CA GLU A 221 13.08 -13.89 -7.38
C GLU A 221 13.17 -13.19 -8.74
N LEU A 222 14.29 -13.33 -9.43
CA LEU A 222 14.47 -12.77 -10.78
C LEU A 222 13.61 -13.46 -11.84
N GLU A 223 13.48 -14.78 -11.78
CA GLU A 223 12.59 -15.53 -12.68
C GLU A 223 11.12 -15.14 -12.49
N ILE A 224 10.69 -15.01 -11.24
CA ILE A 224 9.34 -14.58 -10.87
C ILE A 224 9.12 -13.12 -11.30
N ALA A 225 10.09 -12.23 -11.08
CA ALA A 225 10.02 -10.83 -11.50
C ALA A 225 9.70 -10.70 -12.99
N ASN A 226 10.43 -11.44 -13.83
CA ASN A 226 10.22 -11.44 -15.28
C ASN A 226 8.80 -11.91 -15.66
N LYS A 227 8.29 -12.98 -15.02
CA LYS A 227 6.93 -13.50 -15.28
C LYS A 227 5.84 -12.52 -14.83
N ILE A 228 6.02 -11.88 -13.67
CA ILE A 228 5.07 -10.88 -13.15
C ILE A 228 5.06 -9.64 -14.03
N ALA A 229 6.23 -9.17 -14.47
CA ALA A 229 6.34 -8.05 -15.39
C ALA A 229 5.63 -8.32 -16.72
N ALA A 230 5.75 -9.54 -17.26
CA ALA A 230 5.03 -9.98 -18.44
C ALA A 230 3.50 -10.01 -18.25
N SER A 231 3.00 -10.12 -17.01
CA SER A 231 1.57 -10.05 -16.68
C SER A 231 1.03 -8.62 -16.56
N GLY A 232 1.84 -7.60 -16.87
CA GLY A 232 1.42 -6.20 -16.79
C GLY A 232 1.51 -5.60 -15.39
N LYS A 233 2.35 -6.15 -14.50
CA LYS A 233 2.57 -5.58 -13.16
C LYS A 233 3.98 -5.06 -12.98
N ASN A 234 4.11 -3.98 -12.23
CA ASN A 234 5.41 -3.49 -11.79
C ASN A 234 5.97 -4.46 -10.75
N VAL A 235 7.29 -4.59 -10.72
CA VAL A 235 7.98 -5.44 -9.74
C VAL A 235 9.05 -4.62 -9.03
N LEU A 236 9.08 -4.70 -7.70
CA LEU A 236 10.15 -4.15 -6.89
C LEU A 236 10.82 -5.29 -6.11
N ILE A 237 12.14 -5.39 -6.25
CA ILE A 237 12.98 -6.25 -5.41
C ILE A 237 13.73 -5.35 -4.47
N ALA A 238 13.44 -5.43 -3.18
CA ALA A 238 13.93 -4.45 -2.23
C ALA A 238 14.73 -5.10 -1.10
N HIS A 239 15.77 -4.41 -0.67
CA HIS A 239 16.58 -4.80 0.47
C HIS A 239 16.77 -3.60 1.39
N ALA A 240 16.44 -3.77 2.68
CA ALA A 240 16.57 -2.74 3.70
C ALA A 240 17.26 -3.33 4.94
N LYS A 241 18.51 -2.93 5.20
CA LYS A 241 19.36 -3.49 6.28
C LYS A 241 19.09 -2.91 7.65
N LYS A 242 18.65 -1.66 7.71
CA LYS A 242 18.57 -0.85 8.93
C LYS A 242 17.28 -0.04 8.94
N PRO A 243 16.77 0.31 10.13
CA PRO A 243 15.72 1.31 10.23
C PRO A 243 16.20 2.63 9.61
N PHE A 244 15.26 3.37 9.00
CA PHE A 244 15.54 4.67 8.41
C PHE A 244 16.05 5.66 9.46
N THR A 245 17.01 6.50 9.06
CA THR A 245 17.53 7.57 9.89
C THR A 245 16.44 8.61 10.18
N GLU A 246 16.46 9.25 11.34
CA GLU A 246 15.46 10.29 11.69
C GLU A 246 15.85 11.68 11.17
N ARG A 247 17.05 11.83 10.62
CA ARG A 247 17.58 13.10 10.12
C ARG A 247 16.70 13.69 9.01
N PRO A 248 16.52 15.02 8.94
CA PRO A 248 15.65 15.64 7.93
C PRO A 248 16.29 15.66 6.52
N ASP A 249 17.62 15.73 6.45
CA ASP A 249 18.47 15.80 5.25
C ASP A 249 18.70 14.41 4.65
N LYS A 250 17.63 13.78 4.17
CA LYS A 250 17.73 12.46 3.52
C LYS A 250 18.05 12.59 2.05
N ARG A 251 18.72 11.58 1.50
CA ARG A 251 19.09 11.52 0.08
C ARG A 251 18.50 10.29 -0.59
N ILE A 252 17.80 10.50 -1.71
CA ILE A 252 17.25 9.44 -2.56
C ILE A 252 17.97 9.49 -3.90
N ASP A 253 18.65 8.40 -4.27
CA ASP A 253 19.34 8.30 -5.55
C ASP A 253 18.54 7.44 -6.52
N ILE A 254 18.46 7.87 -7.78
CA ILE A 254 17.83 7.14 -8.87
C ILE A 254 18.86 6.92 -9.96
N TRP A 255 19.17 5.66 -10.26
CA TRP A 255 20.07 5.27 -11.34
C TRP A 255 19.29 4.94 -12.60
N TRP A 256 19.22 5.90 -13.52
CA TRP A 256 18.51 5.79 -14.79
C TRP A 256 19.45 5.51 -15.96
N ARG A 257 19.13 4.44 -16.71
CA ARG A 257 19.90 3.97 -17.87
C ARG A 257 19.16 4.15 -19.20
N GLY A 258 18.19 5.05 -19.29
CA GLY A 258 17.47 5.35 -20.54
C GLY A 258 16.41 4.32 -20.97
N GLU A 259 16.60 3.03 -20.68
CA GLU A 259 15.77 1.95 -21.22
C GLU A 259 14.60 1.52 -20.29
N ASP A 260 13.61 0.83 -20.88
CA ASP A 260 12.49 0.12 -20.23
C ASP A 260 11.51 0.95 -19.39
N ARG A 261 11.52 2.29 -19.50
CA ARG A 261 10.65 3.20 -18.70
C ARG A 261 10.75 2.98 -17.18
N ASN A 262 11.80 2.33 -16.71
CA ASN A 262 12.04 2.13 -15.27
C ASN A 262 12.23 3.48 -14.57
N GLY A 263 12.82 4.46 -15.27
CA GLY A 263 13.00 5.83 -14.77
C GLY A 263 11.70 6.48 -14.32
N ASP A 264 10.64 6.41 -15.14
CA ASP A 264 9.32 6.99 -14.85
C ASP A 264 8.80 6.48 -13.50
N LEU A 265 8.83 5.15 -13.32
CA LEU A 265 8.34 4.51 -12.11
C LEU A 265 9.22 4.87 -10.91
N MET A 266 10.55 4.80 -11.03
CA MET A 266 11.47 5.13 -9.93
C MET A 266 11.31 6.57 -9.46
N LEU A 267 11.19 7.53 -10.38
CA LEU A 267 10.97 8.94 -10.05
C LEU A 267 9.62 9.18 -9.39
N LEU A 268 8.56 8.52 -9.88
CA LEU A 268 7.25 8.56 -9.26
C LEU A 268 7.26 7.98 -7.84
N LEU A 269 7.93 6.84 -7.62
CA LEU A 269 8.09 6.23 -6.30
C LEU A 269 8.90 7.12 -5.35
N ALA A 270 10.00 7.73 -5.82
CA ALA A 270 10.78 8.68 -5.03
C ALA A 270 9.97 9.94 -4.65
N TYR A 271 9.12 10.43 -5.55
CA TYR A 271 8.20 11.51 -5.25
C TYR A 271 7.15 11.12 -4.21
N LEU A 272 6.55 9.92 -4.32
CA LEU A 272 5.61 9.41 -3.32
C LEU A 272 6.27 9.31 -1.94
N ILE A 273 7.55 8.89 -1.87
CA ILE A 273 8.31 8.93 -0.62
C ILE A 273 8.40 10.35 -0.05
N ARG A 274 8.67 11.37 -0.89
CA ARG A 274 8.76 12.77 -0.44
C ARG A 274 7.44 13.34 0.06
N LEU A 275 6.30 12.75 -0.28
CA LEU A 275 5.05 13.19 0.32
C LEU A 275 5.06 12.91 1.84
N ASN A 276 5.87 11.97 2.33
CA ASN A 276 5.89 11.53 3.72
C ASN A 276 6.51 12.63 4.60
N ASN A 277 5.89 12.93 5.74
CA ASN A 277 6.35 14.00 6.63
C ASN A 277 7.82 13.86 7.06
N LYS A 278 8.33 12.64 7.19
CA LYS A 278 9.73 12.34 7.55
C LYS A 278 10.70 12.48 6.36
N TRP A 279 10.19 12.56 5.13
CA TRP A 279 10.96 12.58 3.87
C TRP A 279 10.68 13.79 3.00
N LYS A 280 9.79 14.71 3.41
CA LYS A 280 9.45 15.93 2.66
C LYS A 280 10.64 16.81 2.25
N LYS A 281 11.70 16.79 3.06
CA LYS A 281 12.96 17.53 2.81
C LYS A 281 14.03 16.68 2.12
N ALA A 282 13.71 15.44 1.75
CA ALA A 282 14.67 14.58 1.07
C ALA A 282 14.98 15.15 -0.32
N VAL A 283 16.26 15.15 -0.69
CA VAL A 283 16.72 15.57 -2.02
C VAL A 283 16.79 14.34 -2.91
N ILE A 284 16.22 14.45 -4.11
CA ILE A 284 16.28 13.40 -5.13
C ILE A 284 17.47 13.70 -6.03
N HIS A 285 18.35 12.73 -6.24
CA HIS A 285 19.47 12.81 -7.17
C HIS A 285 19.25 11.81 -8.30
N ILE A 286 19.29 12.27 -9.55
CA ILE A 286 19.15 11.43 -10.74
C ILE A 286 20.53 11.24 -11.36
N PHE A 287 20.99 10.00 -11.34
CA PHE A 287 22.25 9.58 -11.94
C PHE A 287 22.00 8.91 -13.29
N SER A 288 22.79 9.30 -14.28
CA SER A 288 22.87 8.60 -15.57
C SER A 288 24.32 8.50 -16.03
N VAL A 289 24.60 7.52 -16.90
CA VAL A 289 25.95 7.26 -17.42
C VAL A 289 25.93 7.49 -18.93
N ALA A 290 26.83 8.34 -19.41
CA ALA A 290 27.01 8.67 -20.82
C ALA A 290 28.33 8.10 -21.35
N GLU A 291 28.37 7.65 -22.60
CA GLU A 291 29.58 7.14 -23.26
C GLU A 291 30.44 8.28 -23.84
N SER A 292 29.90 9.50 -23.99
CA SER A 292 30.62 10.66 -24.52
C SER A 292 30.12 11.99 -23.92
N GLU A 293 30.95 13.04 -23.98
CA GLU A 293 30.54 14.40 -23.54
C GLU A 293 29.32 14.91 -24.32
N LYS A 294 29.23 14.57 -25.61
CA LYS A 294 28.07 14.93 -26.44
C LYS A 294 26.80 14.28 -25.90
N GLU A 295 26.84 12.99 -25.62
CA GLU A 295 25.71 12.25 -25.04
C GLU A 295 25.35 12.79 -23.65
N LYS A 296 26.35 13.13 -22.83
CA LYS A 296 26.14 13.74 -21.52
C LYS A 296 25.28 15.01 -21.60
N HIS A 297 25.64 15.95 -22.47
CA HIS A 297 24.86 17.18 -22.64
C HIS A 297 23.42 16.90 -23.11
N VAL A 298 23.23 15.92 -24.00
CA VAL A 298 21.89 15.52 -24.47
C VAL A 298 21.07 14.92 -23.33
N LEU A 299 21.65 14.02 -22.54
CA LEU A 299 20.99 13.40 -21.39
C LEU A 299 20.65 14.42 -20.30
N GLU A 300 21.56 15.34 -19.97
CA GLU A 300 21.31 16.42 -19.00
C GLU A 300 20.10 17.26 -19.43
N ALA A 301 20.07 17.70 -20.70
CA ALA A 301 18.96 18.48 -21.23
C ALA A 301 17.62 17.71 -21.21
N LEU A 302 17.65 16.43 -21.58
CA LEU A 302 16.48 15.56 -21.60
C LEU A 302 15.91 15.33 -20.19
N ILE A 303 16.78 15.02 -19.22
CA ILE A 303 16.39 14.82 -17.83
C ILE A 303 15.84 16.12 -17.26
N GLN A 304 16.52 17.25 -17.50
CA GLN A 304 16.07 18.56 -17.00
C GLN A 304 14.70 18.94 -17.56
N TYR A 305 14.47 18.72 -18.86
CA TYR A 305 13.16 18.93 -19.48
C TYR A 305 12.09 18.07 -18.81
N SER A 306 12.36 16.77 -18.65
CA SER A 306 11.43 15.79 -18.07
C SER A 306 11.05 16.13 -16.61
N ILE A 307 12.04 16.54 -15.81
CA ILE A 307 11.86 16.97 -14.42
C ILE A 307 11.00 18.23 -14.36
N ASN A 308 11.27 19.22 -15.22
CA ASN A 308 10.54 20.49 -15.26
C ASN A 308 9.08 20.29 -15.64
N GLU A 309 8.81 19.49 -16.69
CA GLU A 309 7.45 19.14 -17.11
C GLU A 309 6.70 18.37 -16.01
N GLY A 310 7.39 17.43 -15.35
CA GLY A 310 6.86 16.68 -14.22
C GLY A 310 6.74 17.49 -12.92
N ARG A 311 7.32 18.70 -12.88
CA ARG A 311 7.45 19.54 -11.67
C ARG A 311 8.11 18.81 -10.50
N PHE A 312 9.07 17.96 -10.81
CA PHE A 312 9.91 17.33 -9.80
C PHE A 312 11.05 18.28 -9.44
N ASP A 313 11.51 18.17 -8.20
CA ASP A 313 12.67 18.89 -7.70
C ASP A 313 13.75 17.85 -7.41
N ALA A 314 14.77 17.81 -8.28
CA ALA A 314 15.82 16.81 -8.26
C ALA A 314 17.13 17.35 -8.86
N GLU A 315 18.26 16.91 -8.30
CA GLU A 315 19.60 17.21 -8.78
C GLU A 315 20.02 16.20 -9.86
N ILE A 316 20.60 16.68 -10.96
CA ILE A 316 20.97 15.85 -12.11
C ILE A 316 22.48 15.64 -12.10
N HIS A 317 22.89 14.38 -12.22
CA HIS A 317 24.29 13.99 -12.30
C HIS A 317 24.50 13.03 -13.46
N VAL A 318 25.02 13.52 -14.58
CA VAL A 318 25.39 12.67 -15.72
C VAL A 318 26.89 12.46 -15.73
N ILE A 319 27.29 11.20 -15.58
CA ILE A 319 28.68 10.78 -15.41
C ILE A 319 29.17 10.21 -16.74
N ILE A 320 30.37 10.62 -17.16
CA ILE A 320 31.02 10.03 -18.34
C ILE A 320 31.61 8.70 -17.92
N LYS A 321 31.28 7.65 -18.67
CA LYS A 321 31.81 6.32 -18.45
C LYS A 321 33.33 6.34 -18.63
N ASP A 322 34.02 5.93 -17.58
CA ASP A 322 35.45 5.73 -17.57
C ASP A 322 35.78 4.23 -17.68
N ASN A 323 37.04 3.86 -17.41
CA ASN A 323 37.46 2.46 -17.35
C ASN A 323 36.95 1.73 -16.09
N GLU A 324 36.29 2.41 -15.14
CA GLU A 324 35.70 1.74 -13.99
C GLU A 324 34.43 0.97 -14.38
N ASP A 325 34.16 -0.09 -13.62
CA ASP A 325 32.90 -0.81 -13.73
C ASP A 325 31.75 0.08 -13.24
N ILE A 326 30.66 0.16 -14.03
CA ILE A 326 29.43 0.93 -13.75
C ILE A 326 28.90 0.65 -12.33
N VAL A 327 29.01 -0.59 -11.85
CA VAL A 327 28.56 -0.95 -10.50
C VAL A 327 29.44 -0.29 -9.42
N GLY A 328 30.74 -0.17 -9.67
CA GLY A 328 31.68 0.55 -8.81
C GLY A 328 31.34 2.04 -8.74
N THR A 329 31.12 2.67 -9.90
CA THR A 329 30.69 4.07 -10.00
C THR A 329 29.38 4.29 -9.23
N LEU A 330 28.41 3.40 -9.39
CA LEU A 330 27.13 3.44 -8.67
C LEU A 330 27.33 3.41 -7.16
N ILE A 331 28.07 2.42 -6.66
CA ILE A 331 28.31 2.25 -5.24
C ILE A 331 29.03 3.47 -4.68
N ASN A 332 30.07 3.96 -5.36
CA ASN A 332 30.89 5.08 -4.90
C ASN A 332 30.09 6.38 -4.76
N ASN A 333 29.23 6.68 -5.74
CA ASN A 333 28.42 7.90 -5.73
C ASN A 333 27.24 7.84 -4.76
N SER A 334 26.73 6.64 -4.45
CA SER A 334 25.54 6.44 -3.61
C SER A 334 25.83 5.95 -2.19
N LYS A 335 27.09 5.88 -1.72
CA LYS A 335 27.43 5.41 -0.35
C LYS A 335 26.67 6.14 0.76
N THR A 336 26.43 7.43 0.59
CA THR A 336 25.78 8.29 1.59
C THR A 336 24.26 8.34 1.44
N ALA A 337 23.70 7.81 0.34
CA ALA A 337 22.27 7.81 0.08
C ALA A 337 21.52 6.98 1.13
N ASP A 338 20.29 7.39 1.44
CA ASP A 338 19.40 6.66 2.35
C ASP A 338 18.59 5.62 1.59
N ILE A 339 18.18 5.92 0.36
CA ILE A 339 17.49 4.99 -0.56
C ILE A 339 18.12 5.11 -1.95
N VAL A 340 18.36 3.97 -2.59
CA VAL A 340 18.85 3.91 -3.97
C VAL A 340 17.90 3.08 -4.82
N PHE A 341 17.32 3.71 -5.84
CA PHE A 341 16.53 3.05 -6.86
C PHE A 341 17.40 2.69 -8.07
N CYS A 342 17.31 1.44 -8.50
CA CYS A 342 18.03 0.94 -9.67
C CYS A 342 17.05 0.29 -10.65
N GLY A 343 17.23 0.50 -11.95
CA GLY A 343 16.45 -0.22 -12.95
C GLY A 343 16.77 -1.72 -12.94
N LEU A 344 15.75 -2.56 -12.95
CA LEU A 344 15.87 -4.00 -13.14
C LEU A 344 15.57 -4.33 -14.61
N ALA A 345 16.60 -4.76 -15.33
CA ALA A 345 16.50 -5.08 -16.75
C ALA A 345 15.62 -6.30 -17.00
N ARG A 346 14.91 -6.30 -18.14
CA ARG A 346 14.10 -7.44 -18.60
C ARG A 346 14.97 -8.49 -19.29
N GLY A 347 14.54 -9.75 -19.25
CA GLY A 347 15.07 -10.82 -20.11
C GLY A 347 15.87 -11.93 -19.42
N ASN A 348 16.34 -12.86 -20.25
CA ASN A 348 16.86 -14.20 -19.88
C ASN A 348 18.40 -14.30 -19.86
N GLY A 349 19.11 -13.19 -19.63
CA GLY A 349 20.55 -13.27 -19.36
C GLY A 349 20.82 -14.14 -18.13
N SER A 350 22.06 -14.64 -17.96
CA SER A 350 22.42 -15.48 -16.80
C SER A 350 21.99 -14.82 -15.49
N TYR A 351 21.07 -15.49 -14.79
CA TYR A 351 20.55 -15.01 -13.52
C TYR A 351 21.66 -14.96 -12.48
N GLU A 352 22.62 -15.89 -12.54
CA GLU A 352 23.78 -15.96 -11.65
C GLU A 352 24.58 -14.66 -11.71
N LYS A 353 25.00 -14.23 -12.90
CA LYS A 353 25.76 -12.98 -13.07
C LYS A 353 24.97 -11.75 -12.61
N ARG A 354 23.66 -11.74 -12.85
CA ARG A 354 22.78 -10.66 -12.37
C ARG A 354 22.70 -10.63 -10.84
N THR A 355 22.55 -11.80 -10.21
CA THR A 355 22.53 -11.90 -8.75
C THR A 355 23.84 -11.44 -8.14
N GLU A 356 24.99 -11.77 -8.73
CA GLU A 356 26.31 -11.28 -8.26
C GLU A 356 26.41 -9.75 -8.29
N ILE A 357 25.96 -9.13 -9.39
CA ILE A 357 25.94 -7.67 -9.52
C ILE A 357 25.02 -7.04 -8.47
N MET A 358 23.78 -7.53 -8.35
CA MET A 358 22.81 -7.02 -7.39
C MET A 358 23.29 -7.21 -5.95
N GLU A 359 23.91 -8.35 -5.66
CA GLU A 359 24.46 -8.67 -4.35
C GLU A 359 25.57 -7.68 -3.96
N ARG A 360 26.46 -7.34 -4.88
CA ARG A 360 27.51 -6.34 -4.63
C ARG A 360 26.93 -4.96 -4.30
N ILE A 361 25.84 -4.56 -4.96
CA ILE A 361 25.14 -3.30 -4.71
C ILE A 361 24.46 -3.34 -3.33
N VAL A 362 23.65 -4.37 -3.08
CA VAL A 362 22.93 -4.59 -1.82
C VAL A 362 23.88 -4.66 -0.64
N ASN A 363 25.04 -5.29 -0.81
CA ASN A 363 26.02 -5.43 0.26
C ASN A 363 26.70 -4.10 0.64
N SER A 364 26.77 -3.17 -0.31
CA SER A 364 27.51 -1.90 -0.15
C SER A 364 26.63 -0.71 0.27
N LEU A 365 25.31 -0.80 0.10
CA LEU A 365 24.37 0.31 0.31
C LEU A 365 23.38 0.02 1.45
N LYS A 366 22.72 1.08 1.97
CA LYS A 366 21.80 0.99 3.11
C LYS A 366 20.45 0.36 2.74
N VAL A 367 19.80 0.92 1.71
CA VAL A 367 18.52 0.48 1.17
C VAL A 367 18.60 0.56 -0.34
N VAL A 368 18.23 -0.54 -1.00
CA VAL A 368 18.26 -0.66 -2.47
C VAL A 368 16.92 -1.19 -2.93
N VAL A 369 16.36 -0.56 -3.97
CA VAL A 369 15.10 -0.98 -4.60
C VAL A 369 15.35 -1.16 -6.11
N PHE A 370 15.43 -2.42 -6.54
CA PHE A 370 15.49 -2.75 -7.95
C PHE A 370 14.07 -2.72 -8.53
N THR A 371 13.89 -1.92 -9.57
CA THR A 371 12.58 -1.52 -10.08
C THR A 371 12.40 -1.97 -11.52
N GLN A 372 11.34 -2.74 -11.77
CA GLN A 372 10.93 -3.16 -13.10
C GLN A 372 9.52 -2.64 -13.38
N ASN A 373 9.40 -1.74 -14.36
CA ASN A 373 8.13 -1.27 -14.86
C ASN A 373 7.41 -2.40 -15.62
N ASN A 374 6.08 -2.39 -15.64
CA ASN A 374 5.26 -3.28 -16.44
C ASN A 374 5.32 -3.01 -17.95
N GLY A 375 5.88 -1.87 -18.37
CA GLY A 375 6.13 -1.55 -19.78
C GLY A 375 4.85 -1.29 -20.59
N MET A 376 3.69 -1.26 -19.95
CA MET A 376 2.43 -0.94 -20.62
C MET A 376 2.35 0.57 -20.90
N GLN A 377 1.96 0.92 -22.12
CA GLN A 377 1.73 2.32 -22.47
C GLN A 377 0.54 2.88 -21.67
N ASN A 378 0.66 4.12 -21.20
CA ASN A 378 -0.37 4.86 -20.47
C ASN A 378 -0.80 4.31 -19.10
N ASP A 379 -0.15 3.28 -18.56
CA ASP A 379 -0.48 2.77 -17.22
C ASP A 379 0.05 3.70 -16.12
N ILE A 380 1.31 4.14 -16.24
CA ILE A 380 1.90 5.20 -15.41
C ILE A 380 2.11 6.49 -16.22
N PRO A 381 2.18 7.67 -15.56
CA PRO A 381 2.60 8.91 -16.20
C PRO A 381 3.95 8.71 -16.89
N VAL A 382 4.05 9.15 -18.14
CA VAL A 382 5.34 9.26 -18.83
C VAL A 382 5.99 10.53 -18.30
N ILE A 383 7.16 10.42 -17.69
CA ILE A 383 7.91 11.55 -17.14
C ILE A 383 9.14 11.78 -18.03
N PHE A 384 9.94 10.74 -18.23
CA PHE A 384 11.02 10.71 -19.19
C PHE A 384 10.45 10.44 -20.58
N SER A 385 9.82 11.45 -21.19
CA SER A 385 9.55 11.38 -22.63
C SER A 385 10.80 11.83 -23.37
N LEU A 386 11.34 10.98 -24.24
CA LEU A 386 12.10 11.49 -25.37
C LEU A 386 11.21 12.51 -26.06
N ALA A 387 11.65 13.76 -26.14
CA ALA A 387 10.94 14.78 -26.89
C ALA A 387 10.64 14.17 -28.27
N LYS A 388 9.36 14.01 -28.58
CA LYS A 388 8.97 13.71 -29.96
C LYS A 388 9.32 14.98 -30.73
N GLU A 389 10.39 14.91 -31.51
CA GLU A 389 10.62 15.84 -32.62
C GLU A 389 9.38 15.88 -33.52
#